data_AF-A0A535YDY6-F1
#
_entry.id   AF-A0A535YDY6-F1
#
_cell.length_a   1.000
_cell.length_b   1.000
_cell.length_c   1.000
_cell.angle_alpha   90.00
_cell.angle_beta   90.00
_cell.angle_gamma   90.00
#
_symmetry.space_group_name_H-M   'P 1'
#
loop_
_entity.id
_entity.type
_entity.pdbx_description
1 polymer ?
#
loop_
_entity_poly.entity_id
_entity_poly.type
_entity_poly.pdbx_seq_one_letter_code
_entity_poly.pdbx_strand_id
1 'polypeptide(L)'
;MLLKRIELIVLGILIIGIIGYAGTGIVYAGVMVANADRTLNTVVSHENDFSKSFNEITTEHKALSGSNFNPKDEVALADKSVMSSQLAAQTINQDDAALGSVERSLEGSRWLTAVSRSSLDRESTRIRHLQNSLAAGRTIAAAGVVDGSFWHSVYSALADLDLINTQAGTGDFTSARTTLTIMKADVDNAVQQPASPSLPADLRQLVIELQTLVADYSKQLDAQIAGDDATVAAQQAVLDADRTKLASYDMDKVGTEIDAFYKPLIDRFNSEMAAATA
;
A
#
# COMPACT_ATOMS: atom_id res chain seq x y z
N MET A 1 -24.28 -16.75 -4.55
CA MET A 1 -24.79 -15.44 -4.08
C MET A 1 -23.78 -14.66 -3.21
N LEU A 2 -22.66 -15.27 -2.80
CA LEU A 2 -21.54 -14.63 -2.08
C LEU A 2 -20.68 -13.70 -2.95
N LEU A 3 -20.62 -13.96 -4.27
CA LEU A 3 -19.85 -13.17 -5.24
C LEU A 3 -20.34 -11.72 -5.42
N LYS A 4 -21.51 -11.36 -4.89
CA LYS A 4 -22.09 -10.01 -5.03
C LYS A 4 -21.75 -9.05 -3.87
N ARG A 5 -20.94 -9.49 -2.90
CA ARG A 5 -20.61 -8.68 -1.71
C ARG A 5 -19.11 -8.37 -1.57
N ILE A 6 -18.28 -8.86 -2.49
CA ILE A 6 -16.85 -8.56 -2.55
C ILE A 6 -16.59 -7.24 -3.31
N GLU A 7 -17.64 -6.61 -3.84
CA GLU A 7 -17.63 -5.31 -4.54
C GLU A 7 -17.25 -4.09 -3.66
N LEU A 8 -16.99 -4.28 -2.37
CA LEU A 8 -16.90 -3.19 -1.38
C LEU A 8 -15.59 -3.13 -0.59
N ILE A 9 -14.52 -3.78 -1.04
CA ILE A 9 -13.17 -3.53 -0.50
C ILE A 9 -12.49 -2.53 -1.43
N VAL A 10 -13.00 -1.31 -1.37
CA VAL A 10 -12.37 -0.12 -1.93
C VAL A 10 -11.33 0.34 -0.91
N LEU A 11 -10.14 0.67 -1.40
CA LEU A 11 -9.04 1.42 -0.75
C LEU A 11 -7.87 0.62 -0.19
N GLY A 12 -6.77 0.79 -0.90
CA GLY A 12 -5.42 0.49 -0.46
C GLY A 12 -4.61 0.13 -1.69
N ILE A 13 -3.33 0.52 -1.72
CA ILE A 13 -2.27 0.10 -2.68
C ILE A 13 -2.02 1.17 -3.80
N LEU A 14 -0.75 1.58 -4.02
CA LEU A 14 -0.25 2.92 -4.47
C LEU A 14 1.03 2.82 -5.37
N ILE A 15 1.16 3.53 -6.52
CA ILE A 15 2.05 3.27 -7.74
C ILE A 15 3.42 3.97 -7.88
N ILE A 16 4.29 3.36 -8.72
CA ILE A 16 5.62 3.70 -9.26
C ILE A 16 5.69 4.95 -10.16
N GLY A 17 6.78 5.72 -10.10
CA GLY A 17 7.21 6.58 -11.22
C GLY A 17 8.52 7.36 -11.03
N ILE A 18 9.63 6.84 -11.60
CA ILE A 18 10.84 7.45 -12.25
C ILE A 18 11.44 8.75 -11.61
N ILE A 19 12.76 8.90 -11.33
CA ILE A 19 13.81 9.41 -12.26
C ILE A 19 15.22 9.31 -11.63
N GLY A 20 16.23 9.09 -12.49
CA GLY A 20 17.65 9.17 -12.15
C GLY A 20 18.33 10.52 -12.40
N TYR A 21 19.49 10.62 -11.74
CA TYR A 21 20.66 11.47 -11.98
C TYR A 21 20.80 12.85 -11.33
N ALA A 22 21.96 12.96 -10.67
CA ALA A 22 22.57 14.09 -9.97
C ALA A 22 23.32 15.06 -10.91
N GLY A 23 23.57 16.31 -10.46
CA GLY A 23 24.63 17.17 -11.03
C GLY A 23 24.54 18.69 -10.81
N THR A 24 25.15 19.16 -9.72
CA THR A 24 25.78 20.46 -9.31
C THR A 24 25.88 21.75 -10.19
N GLY A 25 25.87 22.96 -9.57
CA GLY A 25 26.64 24.17 -10.00
C GLY A 25 26.10 25.60 -9.60
N ILE A 26 26.95 26.52 -9.11
CA ILE A 26 26.74 27.76 -8.25
C ILE A 26 26.65 29.14 -9.00
N VAL A 27 25.91 30.18 -8.46
CA VAL A 27 26.21 31.68 -8.45
C VAL A 27 25.43 32.53 -7.36
N TYR A 28 26.10 32.85 -6.25
CA TYR A 28 25.68 33.09 -4.85
C TYR A 28 24.55 34.05 -4.34
N ALA A 29 23.61 34.64 -5.11
CA ALA A 29 22.41 35.25 -4.48
C ALA A 29 21.16 35.16 -5.35
N GLY A 30 21.30 35.50 -6.64
CA GLY A 30 20.36 35.09 -7.67
C GLY A 30 20.30 33.57 -7.84
N VAL A 31 21.38 32.83 -7.54
CA VAL A 31 21.37 31.36 -7.55
C VAL A 31 20.89 30.76 -6.24
N MET A 32 20.83 31.48 -5.12
CA MET A 32 20.13 30.90 -3.98
C MET A 32 18.63 30.82 -4.25
N VAL A 33 18.05 31.88 -4.81
CA VAL A 33 16.65 31.86 -5.26
C VAL A 33 16.46 30.93 -6.46
N ALA A 34 17.34 30.95 -7.48
CA ALA A 34 17.18 30.07 -8.64
C ALA A 34 17.51 28.59 -8.37
N ASN A 35 18.39 28.26 -7.41
CA ASN A 35 18.56 26.88 -6.95
C ASN A 35 17.43 26.46 -6.04
N ALA A 36 16.92 27.35 -5.18
CA ALA A 36 15.72 27.06 -4.42
C ALA A 36 14.55 26.80 -5.38
N ASP A 37 14.30 27.66 -6.36
CA ASP A 37 13.28 27.45 -7.40
C ASP A 37 13.52 26.17 -8.22
N ARG A 38 14.77 25.83 -8.58
CA ARG A 38 15.07 24.57 -9.28
C ARG A 38 14.78 23.35 -8.41
N THR A 39 15.23 23.36 -7.16
CA THR A 39 14.98 22.28 -6.19
C THR A 39 13.49 22.19 -5.89
N LEU A 40 12.79 23.30 -5.64
CA LEU A 40 11.34 23.35 -5.47
C LEU A 40 10.63 22.75 -6.69
N ASN A 41 10.99 23.16 -7.91
CA ASN A 41 10.36 22.64 -9.12
C ASN A 41 10.63 21.14 -9.34
N THR A 42 11.82 20.66 -8.99
CA THR A 42 12.14 19.22 -9.02
C THR A 42 11.30 18.46 -8.00
N VAL A 43 11.22 18.93 -6.75
CA VAL A 43 10.39 18.30 -5.71
C VAL A 43 8.91 18.34 -6.09
N VAL A 44 8.40 19.47 -6.57
CA VAL A 44 7.02 19.59 -7.07
C VAL A 44 6.76 18.62 -8.23
N SER A 45 7.73 18.42 -9.13
CA SER A 45 7.62 17.42 -10.20
C SER A 45 7.52 16.01 -9.63
N HIS A 46 8.40 15.64 -8.69
CA HIS A 46 8.36 14.32 -8.05
C HIS A 46 7.07 14.10 -7.26
N GLU A 47 6.54 15.11 -6.58
CA GLU A 47 5.27 15.05 -5.86
C GLU A 47 4.05 14.95 -6.81
N ASN A 48 4.12 15.57 -7.98
CA ASN A 48 3.12 15.38 -9.05
C ASN A 48 3.20 13.98 -9.68
N ASP A 49 4.41 13.46 -9.90
CA ASP A 49 4.61 12.09 -10.38
C ASP A 49 4.06 11.08 -9.37
N PHE A 50 4.36 11.27 -8.08
CA PHE A 50 3.76 10.51 -6.98
C PHE A 50 2.21 10.53 -7.01
N SER A 51 1.62 11.70 -7.25
CA SER A 51 0.16 11.86 -7.34
C SER A 51 -0.45 11.19 -8.58
N LYS A 52 0.21 11.31 -9.74
CA LYS A 52 -0.24 10.69 -11.00
C LYS A 52 -0.22 9.18 -10.86
N SER A 53 0.90 8.67 -10.36
CA SER A 53 1.07 7.29 -10.00
C SER A 53 -0.09 6.81 -9.12
N PHE A 54 -0.34 7.47 -7.99
CA PHE A 54 -1.44 7.11 -7.09
C PHE A 54 -2.80 6.93 -7.79
N ASN A 55 -3.12 7.84 -8.72
CA ASN A 55 -4.37 7.79 -9.47
C ASN A 55 -4.44 6.61 -10.46
N GLU A 56 -3.31 6.20 -11.03
CA GLU A 56 -3.25 5.08 -11.97
C GLU A 56 -3.53 3.71 -11.27
N ILE A 57 -3.01 3.39 -10.06
CA ILE A 57 -3.34 2.10 -9.39
C ILE A 57 -4.78 2.19 -8.95
N THR A 58 -5.20 3.33 -8.41
CA THR A 58 -6.59 3.50 -7.99
C THR A 58 -7.54 3.19 -9.14
N THR A 59 -7.17 3.56 -10.37
CA THR A 59 -7.94 3.23 -11.57
C THR A 59 -7.85 1.75 -11.93
N GLU A 60 -6.66 1.15 -11.92
CA GLU A 60 -6.45 -0.28 -12.20
C GLU A 60 -7.18 -1.18 -11.18
N HIS A 61 -7.06 -0.90 -9.90
CA HIS A 61 -7.77 -1.61 -8.82
C HIS A 61 -9.29 -1.48 -8.95
N LYS A 62 -9.80 -0.27 -9.21
CA LYS A 62 -11.24 -0.08 -9.48
C LYS A 62 -11.70 -0.90 -10.67
N ALA A 63 -10.88 -1.04 -11.71
CA ALA A 63 -11.20 -1.86 -12.87
C ALA A 63 -11.24 -3.36 -12.54
N LEU A 64 -10.45 -3.81 -11.57
CA LEU A 64 -10.42 -5.17 -11.03
C LEU A 64 -11.46 -5.40 -9.92
N SER A 65 -12.25 -4.41 -9.52
CA SER A 65 -13.27 -4.60 -8.49
C SER A 65 -14.51 -5.35 -8.99
N GLY A 66 -15.21 -6.01 -8.08
CA GLY A 66 -16.50 -6.63 -8.33
C GLY A 66 -16.47 -7.83 -9.26
N SER A 67 -17.29 -7.81 -10.32
CA SER A 67 -17.37 -8.92 -11.28
C SER A 67 -16.08 -9.17 -12.05
N ASN A 68 -15.14 -8.22 -12.05
CA ASN A 68 -13.86 -8.31 -12.74
C ASN A 68 -12.71 -8.76 -11.83
N PHE A 69 -13.01 -9.08 -10.57
CA PHE A 69 -12.01 -9.47 -9.59
C PHE A 69 -11.23 -10.71 -10.00
N ASN A 70 -9.90 -10.57 -10.01
CA ASN A 70 -8.94 -11.63 -10.27
C ASN A 70 -7.81 -11.53 -9.25
N PRO A 71 -7.69 -12.50 -8.31
CA PRO A 71 -6.64 -12.50 -7.30
C PRO A 71 -5.22 -12.39 -7.86
N LYS A 72 -4.94 -12.98 -9.03
CA LYS A 72 -3.59 -12.95 -9.63
C LYS A 72 -3.23 -11.55 -10.15
N ASP A 73 -4.21 -10.85 -10.70
CA ASP A 73 -4.01 -9.48 -11.17
C ASP A 73 -3.82 -8.52 -9.97
N GLU A 74 -4.53 -8.79 -8.85
CA GLU A 74 -4.36 -8.04 -7.59
C GLU A 74 -3.02 -8.31 -6.89
N VAL A 75 -2.46 -9.53 -6.98
CA VAL A 75 -1.07 -9.81 -6.54
C VAL A 75 -0.08 -8.93 -7.29
N ALA A 76 -0.19 -8.86 -8.62
CA ALA A 76 0.69 -8.01 -9.44
C ALA A 76 0.53 -6.53 -9.08
N LEU A 77 -0.69 -6.09 -8.73
CA LEU A 77 -0.97 -4.74 -8.30
C LEU A 77 -0.36 -4.41 -6.92
N ALA A 78 -0.44 -5.37 -5.98
CA ALA A 78 0.19 -5.28 -4.67
C ALA A 78 1.71 -5.18 -4.79
N ASP A 79 2.34 -6.00 -5.62
CA ASP A 79 3.78 -5.94 -5.90
C ASP A 79 4.20 -4.59 -6.49
N LYS A 80 3.45 -4.12 -7.50
CA LYS A 80 3.65 -2.80 -8.11
C LYS A 80 3.62 -1.70 -7.05
N SER A 81 2.78 -1.84 -6.04
CA SER A 81 2.67 -0.85 -4.97
C SER A 81 3.74 -0.92 -3.91
N VAL A 82 4.19 -2.11 -3.55
CA VAL A 82 5.33 -2.23 -2.64
C VAL A 82 6.56 -1.57 -3.27
N MET A 83 6.83 -1.91 -4.55
CA MET A 83 7.94 -1.33 -5.30
C MET A 83 7.84 0.19 -5.42
N SER A 84 6.63 0.69 -5.71
CA SER A 84 6.33 2.12 -5.70
C SER A 84 6.72 2.78 -4.39
N SER A 85 6.18 2.24 -3.30
CA SER A 85 6.20 2.89 -2.01
C SER A 85 7.64 2.95 -1.48
N GLN A 86 8.44 1.92 -1.80
CA GLN A 86 9.89 1.92 -1.56
C GLN A 86 10.61 3.02 -2.35
N LEU A 87 10.27 3.20 -3.64
CA LEU A 87 10.86 4.25 -4.47
C LEU A 87 10.46 5.64 -3.96
N ALA A 88 9.17 5.85 -3.67
CA ALA A 88 8.67 7.11 -3.13
C ALA A 88 9.37 7.48 -1.82
N ALA A 89 9.54 6.52 -0.90
CA ALA A 89 10.27 6.75 0.34
C ALA A 89 11.73 7.19 0.11
N GLN A 90 12.40 6.61 -0.89
CA GLN A 90 13.76 7.02 -1.26
C GLN A 90 13.80 8.44 -1.82
N THR A 91 12.92 8.75 -2.77
CA THR A 91 12.83 10.08 -3.39
C THR A 91 12.49 11.14 -2.36
N ILE A 92 11.50 10.90 -1.51
CA ILE A 92 11.09 11.81 -0.43
C ILE A 92 12.25 12.12 0.52
N ASN A 93 13.07 11.12 0.87
CA ASN A 93 14.24 11.35 1.73
C ASN A 93 15.34 12.18 1.03
N GLN A 94 15.52 12.00 -0.27
CA GLN A 94 16.46 12.81 -1.06
C GLN A 94 15.98 14.25 -1.18
N ASP A 95 14.69 14.43 -1.47
CA ASP A 95 14.04 15.73 -1.64
C ASP A 95 14.04 16.52 -0.32
N ASP A 96 13.69 15.88 0.79
CA ASP A 96 13.72 16.50 2.13
C ASP A 96 15.14 16.94 2.52
N ALA A 97 16.14 16.11 2.22
CA ALA A 97 17.55 16.48 2.43
C ALA A 97 18.00 17.65 1.55
N ALA A 98 17.55 17.70 0.29
CA ALA A 98 17.82 18.79 -0.63
C ALA A 98 17.18 20.10 -0.15
N LEU A 99 15.89 20.06 0.22
CA LEU A 99 15.15 21.20 0.77
C LEU A 99 15.77 21.71 2.06
N GLY A 100 16.13 20.83 3.00
CA GLY A 100 16.82 21.22 4.22
C GLY A 100 18.19 21.84 3.97
N SER A 101 18.88 21.47 2.88
CA SER A 101 20.12 22.13 2.46
C SER A 101 19.89 23.53 1.93
N VAL A 102 18.85 23.71 1.11
CA VAL A 102 18.45 25.02 0.59
C VAL A 102 17.99 25.94 1.73
N GLU A 103 17.17 25.44 2.66
CA GLU A 103 16.70 26.21 3.82
C GLU A 103 17.87 26.75 4.65
N ARG A 104 18.83 25.89 5.00
CA ARG A 104 20.07 26.29 5.71
C ARG A 104 20.86 27.35 4.94
N SER A 105 20.93 27.26 3.60
CA SER A 105 21.61 28.25 2.76
C SER A 105 20.89 29.60 2.75
N LEU A 106 19.56 29.60 2.72
CA LEU A 106 18.74 30.81 2.78
C LEU A 106 18.88 31.48 4.15
N GLU A 107 18.82 30.72 5.24
CA GLU A 107 19.01 31.22 6.61
C GLU A 107 20.40 31.83 6.83
N GLY A 108 21.46 31.15 6.38
CA GLY A 108 22.83 31.64 6.45
C GLY A 108 23.08 32.94 5.66
N SER A 109 22.16 33.30 4.76
CA SER A 109 22.24 34.48 3.90
C SER A 109 21.31 35.62 4.32
N ARG A 110 20.45 35.42 5.33
CA ARG A 110 19.47 36.42 5.83
C ARG A 110 20.12 37.71 6.34
N TRP A 111 21.37 37.65 6.82
CA TRP A 111 22.11 38.82 7.32
C TRP A 111 22.66 39.72 6.21
N LEU A 112 22.82 39.20 4.98
CA LEU A 112 23.38 39.92 3.83
C LEU A 112 22.32 40.69 3.02
N THR A 113 21.04 40.54 3.32
CA THR A 113 19.96 40.71 2.34
C THR A 113 18.74 41.47 2.88
N ALA A 114 18.97 42.61 3.55
CA ALA A 114 17.88 43.44 4.11
C ALA A 114 16.82 43.88 3.07
N VAL A 115 17.19 44.05 1.80
CA VAL A 115 16.30 44.50 0.71
C VAL A 115 15.51 43.33 0.07
N SER A 116 15.95 42.08 0.22
CA SER A 116 15.29 40.90 -0.36
C SER A 116 14.67 39.97 0.68
N ARG A 117 14.47 40.47 1.93
CA ARG A 117 13.88 39.69 3.03
C ARG A 117 12.52 39.08 2.67
N SER A 118 11.64 39.84 2.03
CA SER A 118 10.31 39.35 1.64
C SER A 118 10.36 38.18 0.65
N SER A 119 11.29 38.21 -0.32
CA SER A 119 11.49 37.11 -1.27
C SER A 119 12.10 35.88 -0.60
N LEU A 120 13.05 36.07 0.32
CA LEU A 120 13.66 34.99 1.09
C LEU A 120 12.66 34.34 2.06
N ASP A 121 11.78 35.14 2.69
CA ASP A 121 10.73 34.65 3.57
C ASP A 121 9.65 33.89 2.80
N ARG A 122 9.27 34.35 1.59
CA ARG A 122 8.37 33.61 0.70
C ARG A 122 8.96 32.25 0.35
N GLU A 123 10.22 32.22 -0.06
CA GLU A 123 10.88 30.98 -0.48
C GLU A 123 11.05 29.99 0.68
N SER A 124 11.46 30.49 1.85
CA SER A 124 11.51 29.69 3.09
C SER A 124 10.14 29.13 3.48
N THR A 125 9.06 29.87 3.24
CA THR A 125 7.69 29.40 3.50
C THR A 125 7.29 28.29 2.53
N ARG A 126 7.59 28.44 1.22
CA ARG A 126 7.35 27.40 0.21
C ARG A 126 8.12 26.12 0.51
N ILE A 127 9.39 26.22 0.91
CA ILE A 127 10.21 25.09 1.33
C ILE A 127 9.57 24.34 2.50
N ARG A 128 9.09 25.07 3.52
CA ARG A 128 8.44 24.46 4.68
C ARG A 128 7.16 23.73 4.31
N HIS A 129 6.36 24.30 3.42
CA HIS A 129 5.17 23.63 2.89
C HIS A 129 5.53 22.32 2.16
N LEU A 130 6.56 22.33 1.29
CA LEU A 130 7.02 21.09 0.67
C LEU A 130 7.53 20.06 1.69
N GLN A 131 8.35 20.46 2.66
CA GLN A 131 8.80 19.54 3.73
C GLN A 131 7.62 18.92 4.50
N ASN A 132 6.56 19.69 4.75
CA ASN A 132 5.33 19.19 5.37
C ASN A 132 4.57 18.21 4.47
N SER A 133 4.52 18.46 3.17
CA SER A 133 3.94 17.55 2.18
C SER A 133 4.73 16.23 2.13
N LEU A 134 6.05 16.31 2.00
CA LEU A 134 6.98 15.18 2.05
C LEU A 134 6.84 14.37 3.34
N ALA A 135 6.61 15.00 4.49
CA ALA A 135 6.37 14.29 5.74
C ALA A 135 5.08 13.45 5.73
N ALA A 136 4.00 13.97 5.14
CA ALA A 136 2.77 13.20 4.93
C ALA A 136 3.00 12.07 3.91
N GLY A 137 3.63 12.36 2.78
CA GLY A 137 4.01 11.38 1.75
C GLY A 137 4.89 10.27 2.30
N ARG A 138 5.85 10.57 3.19
CA ARG A 138 6.70 9.58 3.85
C ARG A 138 5.89 8.58 4.68
N THR A 139 4.90 9.08 5.40
CA THR A 139 4.01 8.25 6.22
C THR A 139 3.17 7.34 5.33
N ILE A 140 2.62 7.87 4.24
CA ILE A 140 1.87 7.11 3.23
C ILE A 140 2.75 6.04 2.60
N ALA A 141 3.96 6.38 2.15
CA ALA A 141 4.89 5.45 1.52
C ALA A 141 5.35 4.34 2.49
N ALA A 142 5.65 4.67 3.74
CA ALA A 142 6.01 3.66 4.73
C ALA A 142 4.86 2.68 4.99
N ALA A 143 3.63 3.18 5.12
CA ALA A 143 2.45 2.34 5.28
C ALA A 143 2.19 1.49 4.01
N GLY A 144 2.33 2.06 2.81
CA GLY A 144 2.11 1.36 1.54
C GLY A 144 3.05 0.16 1.30
N VAL A 145 4.27 0.18 1.84
CA VAL A 145 5.17 -0.99 1.80
C VAL A 145 4.62 -2.14 2.65
N VAL A 146 4.19 -1.83 3.88
CA VAL A 146 3.68 -2.84 4.82
C VAL A 146 2.33 -3.35 4.34
N ASP A 147 1.43 -2.45 4.00
CA ASP A 147 0.08 -2.76 3.52
C ASP A 147 0.11 -3.53 2.20
N GLY A 148 0.94 -3.09 1.24
CA GLY A 148 1.10 -3.78 -0.03
C GLY A 148 1.64 -5.20 0.14
N SER A 149 2.59 -5.40 1.07
CA SER A 149 3.09 -6.74 1.39
C SER A 149 2.00 -7.60 2.01
N PHE A 150 1.17 -7.02 2.87
CA PHE A 150 0.07 -7.73 3.54
C PHE A 150 -0.94 -8.20 2.50
N TRP A 151 -1.36 -7.29 1.62
CA TRP A 151 -2.32 -7.57 0.58
C TRP A 151 -1.78 -8.52 -0.50
N HIS A 152 -0.49 -8.46 -0.84
CA HIS A 152 0.16 -9.48 -1.67
C HIS A 152 -0.11 -10.87 -1.10
N SER A 153 0.21 -11.09 0.17
CA SER A 153 0.02 -12.41 0.81
C SER A 153 -1.45 -12.83 0.85
N VAL A 154 -2.37 -11.89 1.13
CA VAL A 154 -3.82 -12.18 1.11
C VAL A 154 -4.32 -12.55 -0.30
N TYR A 155 -3.93 -11.80 -1.33
CA TYR A 155 -4.34 -12.07 -2.70
C TYR A 155 -3.72 -13.34 -3.27
N SER A 156 -2.46 -13.66 -2.91
CA SER A 156 -1.83 -14.94 -3.26
C SER A 156 -2.60 -16.11 -2.64
N ALA A 157 -3.00 -16.01 -1.36
CA ALA A 157 -3.82 -17.03 -0.72
C ALA A 157 -5.20 -17.20 -1.40
N LEU A 158 -5.81 -16.12 -1.90
CA LEU A 158 -7.06 -16.19 -2.67
C LEU A 158 -6.85 -16.80 -4.06
N ALA A 159 -5.73 -16.52 -4.73
CA ALA A 159 -5.37 -17.14 -6.00
C ALA A 159 -5.16 -18.65 -5.85
N ASP A 160 -4.52 -19.06 -4.76
CA ASP A 160 -4.34 -20.47 -4.41
C ASP A 160 -5.67 -21.14 -4.09
N LEU A 161 -6.58 -20.46 -3.37
CA LEU A 161 -7.91 -20.98 -3.09
C LEU A 161 -8.70 -21.29 -4.36
N ASP A 162 -8.64 -20.42 -5.37
CA ASP A 162 -9.27 -20.66 -6.68
C ASP A 162 -8.68 -21.90 -7.37
N LEU A 163 -7.34 -22.04 -7.33
CA LEU A 163 -6.65 -23.19 -7.88
C LEU A 163 -6.99 -24.49 -7.13
N ILE A 164 -7.06 -24.46 -5.80
CA ILE A 164 -7.47 -25.58 -4.95
C ILE A 164 -8.88 -26.03 -5.30
N ASN A 165 -9.82 -25.09 -5.44
CA ASN A 165 -11.20 -25.41 -5.81
C ASN A 165 -11.28 -26.07 -7.19
N THR A 166 -10.48 -25.61 -8.15
CA THR A 166 -10.38 -26.22 -9.48
C THR A 166 -9.82 -27.64 -9.40
N GLN A 167 -8.71 -27.84 -8.68
CA GLN A 167 -8.06 -29.15 -8.52
C GLN A 167 -8.98 -30.16 -7.81
N ALA A 168 -9.53 -29.78 -6.66
CA ALA A 168 -10.46 -30.60 -5.88
C ALA A 168 -11.76 -30.90 -6.67
N GLY A 169 -12.28 -29.93 -7.44
CA GLY A 169 -13.45 -30.12 -8.29
C GLY A 169 -13.25 -31.14 -9.41
N THR A 170 -12.01 -31.37 -9.84
CA THR A 170 -11.62 -32.42 -10.80
C THR A 170 -11.20 -33.74 -10.12
N GLY A 171 -11.25 -33.81 -8.79
CA GLY A 171 -10.84 -34.99 -8.01
C GLY A 171 -9.33 -35.11 -7.78
N ASP A 172 -8.53 -34.10 -8.16
CA ASP A 172 -7.09 -34.08 -7.92
C ASP A 172 -6.76 -33.54 -6.52
N PHE A 173 -7.06 -34.36 -5.50
CA PHE A 173 -6.85 -34.00 -4.10
C PHE A 173 -5.37 -33.89 -3.72
N THR A 174 -4.48 -34.61 -4.42
CA THR A 174 -3.02 -34.53 -4.19
C THR A 174 -2.47 -33.16 -4.61
N SER A 175 -2.86 -32.66 -5.78
CA SER A 175 -2.47 -31.32 -6.22
C SER A 175 -3.13 -30.25 -5.35
N ALA A 176 -4.43 -30.40 -5.04
CA ALA A 176 -5.14 -29.51 -4.12
C ALA A 176 -4.41 -29.39 -2.77
N ARG A 177 -3.94 -30.51 -2.22
CA ARG A 177 -3.20 -30.54 -0.95
C ARG A 177 -1.84 -29.84 -1.02
N THR A 178 -1.16 -29.96 -2.16
CA THR A 178 0.10 -29.25 -2.42
C THR A 178 -0.15 -27.75 -2.48
N THR A 179 -1.13 -27.30 -3.27
CA THR A 179 -1.51 -25.88 -3.36
C THR A 179 -1.97 -25.32 -2.01
N LEU A 180 -2.72 -26.07 -1.22
CA LEU A 180 -3.13 -25.65 0.13
C LEU A 180 -1.94 -25.42 1.07
N THR A 181 -0.83 -26.12 0.87
CA THR A 181 0.40 -25.87 1.62
C THR A 181 1.04 -24.54 1.24
N ILE A 182 0.95 -24.14 -0.03
CA ILE A 182 1.40 -22.83 -0.53
C ILE A 182 0.49 -21.74 0.06
N MET A 183 -0.83 -21.90 -0.06
CA MET A 183 -1.82 -20.99 0.54
C MET A 183 -1.57 -20.79 2.03
N LYS A 184 -1.26 -21.87 2.76
CA LYS A 184 -0.91 -21.80 4.17
C LYS A 184 0.31 -20.91 4.42
N ALA A 185 1.36 -21.06 3.63
CA ALA A 185 2.55 -20.23 3.77
C ALA A 185 2.23 -18.74 3.53
N ASP A 186 1.39 -18.43 2.55
CA ASP A 186 0.97 -17.05 2.28
C ASP A 186 0.13 -16.45 3.41
N VAL A 187 -0.83 -17.22 3.95
CA VAL A 187 -1.60 -16.78 5.12
C VAL A 187 -0.69 -16.61 6.34
N ASP A 188 0.23 -17.54 6.58
CA ASP A 188 1.20 -17.45 7.67
C ASP A 188 2.09 -16.19 7.51
N ASN A 189 2.50 -15.87 6.29
CA ASN A 189 3.25 -14.65 5.97
C ASN A 189 2.42 -13.40 6.29
N ALA A 190 1.15 -13.33 5.88
CA ALA A 190 0.27 -12.20 6.20
C ALA A 190 0.09 -11.99 7.72
N VAL A 191 -0.04 -13.08 8.50
CA VAL A 191 -0.13 -13.00 9.97
C VAL A 191 1.16 -12.49 10.60
N GLN A 192 2.32 -12.93 10.09
CA GLN A 192 3.64 -12.58 10.64
C GLN A 192 4.09 -11.16 10.30
N GLN A 193 3.45 -10.50 9.35
CA GLN A 193 3.83 -9.14 8.99
C GLN A 193 3.63 -8.15 10.14
N PRO A 194 4.51 -7.13 10.24
CA PRO A 194 4.39 -6.08 11.25
C PRO A 194 2.99 -5.47 11.29
N ALA A 195 2.55 -5.07 12.49
CA ALA A 195 1.32 -4.30 12.61
C ALA A 195 1.47 -2.97 11.86
N SER A 196 0.52 -2.68 10.98
CA SER A 196 0.43 -1.41 10.28
C SER A 196 -0.69 -0.57 10.90
N PRO A 197 -0.45 0.70 11.25
CA PRO A 197 -1.48 1.56 11.84
C PRO A 197 -2.62 1.88 10.87
N SER A 198 -2.42 1.68 9.56
CA SER A 198 -3.45 1.80 8.53
C SER A 198 -4.32 0.56 8.37
N LEU A 199 -3.89 -0.61 8.88
CA LEU A 199 -4.65 -1.85 8.76
C LEU A 199 -5.46 -2.10 10.03
N PRO A 200 -6.80 -2.23 9.93
CA PRO A 200 -7.67 -2.53 11.05
C PRO A 200 -7.30 -3.82 11.80
N ALA A 201 -7.51 -3.82 13.11
CA ALA A 201 -7.34 -5.03 13.93
C ALA A 201 -8.26 -6.17 13.48
N ASP A 202 -9.49 -5.85 13.05
CA ASP A 202 -10.46 -6.81 12.55
C ASP A 202 -9.94 -7.53 11.29
N LEU A 203 -9.20 -6.82 10.41
CA LEU A 203 -8.59 -7.41 9.22
C LEU A 203 -7.48 -8.41 9.57
N ARG A 204 -6.65 -8.09 10.58
CA ARG A 204 -5.66 -9.05 11.08
C ARG A 204 -6.32 -10.27 11.70
N GLN A 205 -7.40 -10.08 12.46
CA GLN A 205 -8.14 -11.20 13.04
C GLN A 205 -8.76 -12.07 11.94
N LEU A 206 -9.32 -11.47 10.88
CA LEU A 206 -9.84 -12.21 9.72
C LEU A 206 -8.78 -13.13 9.12
N VAL A 207 -7.54 -12.67 8.94
CA VAL A 207 -6.45 -13.50 8.40
C VAL A 207 -6.08 -14.64 9.37
N ILE A 208 -6.14 -14.42 10.68
CA ILE A 208 -5.96 -15.48 11.69
C ILE A 208 -7.09 -16.53 11.60
N GLU A 209 -8.33 -16.11 11.36
CA GLU A 209 -9.43 -17.05 11.12
C GLU A 209 -9.25 -17.81 9.80
N LEU A 210 -8.72 -17.16 8.77
CA LEU A 210 -8.36 -17.82 7.51
C LEU A 210 -7.26 -18.85 7.72
N GLN A 211 -6.29 -18.57 8.59
CA GLN A 211 -5.24 -19.53 8.97
C GLN A 211 -5.83 -20.80 9.60
N THR A 212 -6.87 -20.63 10.42
CA THR A 212 -7.60 -21.75 11.03
C THR A 212 -8.35 -22.55 9.97
N LEU A 213 -9.11 -21.88 9.10
CA LEU A 213 -9.80 -22.53 7.97
C LEU A 213 -8.84 -23.35 7.10
N VAL A 214 -7.67 -22.81 6.76
CA VAL A 214 -6.66 -23.50 5.94
C VAL A 214 -6.12 -24.75 6.65
N ALA A 215 -5.90 -24.67 7.96
CA ALA A 215 -5.45 -25.81 8.76
C ALA A 215 -6.52 -26.91 8.82
N ASP A 216 -7.79 -26.56 8.99
CA ASP A 216 -8.89 -27.52 9.02
C ASP A 216 -9.21 -28.10 7.64
N TYR A 217 -9.06 -27.29 6.58
CA TYR A 217 -9.22 -27.78 5.22
C TYR A 217 -8.11 -28.79 4.85
N SER A 218 -6.91 -28.61 5.41
CA SER A 218 -5.82 -29.59 5.24
C SER A 218 -6.20 -30.96 5.80
N LYS A 219 -6.86 -30.99 6.98
CA LYS A 219 -7.35 -32.24 7.58
C LYS A 219 -8.43 -32.90 6.72
N GLN A 220 -9.30 -32.11 6.09
CA GLN A 220 -10.31 -32.65 5.19
C GLN A 220 -9.69 -33.26 3.92
N LEU A 221 -8.73 -32.58 3.29
CA LEU A 221 -8.03 -33.11 2.11
C LEU A 221 -7.22 -34.37 2.46
N ASP A 222 -6.53 -34.39 3.61
CA ASP A 222 -5.79 -35.56 4.07
C ASP A 222 -6.73 -36.77 4.27
N ALA A 223 -7.93 -36.54 4.82
CA ALA A 223 -8.96 -37.58 4.95
C ALA A 223 -9.51 -38.05 3.60
N GLN A 224 -9.74 -37.14 2.63
CA GLN A 224 -10.17 -37.50 1.27
C GLN A 224 -9.13 -38.36 0.55
N ILE A 225 -7.84 -37.99 0.65
CA ILE A 225 -6.74 -38.77 0.07
C ILE A 225 -6.65 -40.16 0.72
N ALA A 226 -6.93 -40.27 2.02
CA ALA A 226 -6.95 -41.53 2.75
C ALA A 226 -8.23 -42.38 2.55
N GLY A 227 -9.26 -41.83 1.90
CA GLY A 227 -10.57 -42.48 1.77
C GLY A 227 -11.35 -42.60 3.09
N ASP A 228 -11.09 -41.69 4.05
CA ASP A 228 -11.75 -41.67 5.36
C ASP A 228 -13.02 -40.78 5.33
N ASP A 229 -14.10 -41.34 4.78
CA ASP A 229 -15.39 -40.65 4.64
C ASP A 229 -15.97 -40.15 5.98
N ALA A 230 -15.68 -40.86 7.09
CA ALA A 230 -16.17 -40.47 8.41
C ALA A 230 -15.50 -39.18 8.88
N THR A 231 -14.17 -39.06 8.71
CA THR A 231 -13.44 -37.83 9.01
C THR A 231 -13.81 -36.71 8.05
N VAL A 232 -14.04 -37.00 6.76
CA VAL A 232 -14.52 -35.99 5.80
C VAL A 232 -15.87 -35.40 6.24
N ALA A 233 -16.81 -36.25 6.65
CA ALA A 233 -18.12 -35.81 7.14
C ALA A 233 -18.01 -34.99 8.44
N ALA A 234 -17.13 -35.40 9.37
CA ALA A 234 -16.88 -34.66 10.60
C ALA A 234 -16.26 -33.27 10.35
N GLN A 235 -15.30 -33.18 9.42
CA GLN A 235 -14.66 -31.91 9.07
C GLN A 235 -15.57 -30.93 8.34
N GLN A 236 -16.61 -31.42 7.67
CA GLN A 236 -17.56 -30.53 6.99
C GLN A 236 -18.20 -29.52 7.94
N ALA A 237 -18.59 -29.96 9.14
CA ALA A 237 -19.19 -29.09 10.16
C ALA A 237 -18.18 -28.05 10.71
N VAL A 238 -16.90 -28.41 10.82
CA VAL A 238 -15.83 -27.50 11.26
C VAL A 238 -15.63 -26.40 10.20
N LEU A 239 -15.49 -26.79 8.94
CA LEU A 239 -15.30 -25.83 7.84
C LEU A 239 -16.49 -24.89 7.65
N ASP A 240 -17.72 -25.36 7.89
CA ASP A 240 -18.91 -24.49 7.83
C ASP A 240 -18.94 -23.49 8.99
N ALA A 241 -18.43 -23.86 10.17
CA ALA A 241 -18.26 -22.93 11.29
C ALA A 241 -17.20 -21.86 10.97
N ASP A 242 -16.06 -22.26 10.41
CA ASP A 242 -14.98 -21.33 9.99
C ASP A 242 -15.48 -20.34 8.95
N ARG A 243 -16.18 -20.83 7.92
CA ARG A 243 -16.80 -19.98 6.88
C ARG A 243 -17.79 -18.99 7.47
N THR A 244 -18.61 -19.43 8.43
CA THR A 244 -19.56 -18.56 9.13
C THR A 244 -18.84 -17.46 9.90
N LYS A 245 -17.73 -17.78 10.56
CA LYS A 245 -16.92 -16.82 11.29
C LYS A 245 -16.28 -15.81 10.34
N LEU A 246 -15.69 -16.27 9.23
CA LEU A 246 -15.13 -15.39 8.19
C LEU A 246 -16.19 -14.47 7.58
N ALA A 247 -17.41 -14.97 7.36
CA ALA A 247 -18.52 -14.17 6.83
C ALA A 247 -19.09 -13.14 7.82
N SER A 248 -18.71 -13.20 9.10
CA SER A 248 -19.17 -12.26 10.12
C SER A 248 -18.39 -10.94 10.15
N TYR A 249 -17.24 -10.88 9.46
CA TYR A 249 -16.43 -9.67 9.38
C TYR A 249 -17.07 -8.62 8.47
N ASP A 250 -17.10 -7.39 8.96
CA ASP A 250 -17.63 -6.23 8.24
C ASP A 250 -16.52 -5.60 7.38
N MET A 251 -16.52 -5.95 6.10
CA MET A 251 -15.53 -5.44 5.16
C MET A 251 -15.74 -3.95 4.81
N ASP A 252 -16.96 -3.42 4.99
CA ASP A 252 -17.25 -1.99 4.78
C ASP A 252 -16.61 -1.16 5.91
N LYS A 253 -16.68 -1.68 7.15
CA LYS A 253 -15.99 -1.09 8.30
C LYS A 253 -14.47 -1.11 8.10
N VAL A 254 -13.91 -2.21 7.60
CA VAL A 254 -12.46 -2.30 7.31
C VAL A 254 -12.06 -1.23 6.30
N GLY A 255 -12.79 -1.08 5.19
CA GLY A 255 -12.54 -0.02 4.20
C GLY A 255 -12.62 1.38 4.80
N THR A 256 -13.62 1.64 5.65
CA THR A 256 -13.82 2.94 6.33
C THR A 256 -12.66 3.30 7.26
N GLU A 257 -12.12 2.34 8.00
CA GLU A 257 -10.99 2.56 8.92
C GLU A 257 -9.67 2.81 8.17
N ILE A 258 -9.44 2.10 7.05
CA ILE A 258 -8.31 2.37 6.15
C ILE A 258 -8.43 3.80 5.58
N ASP A 259 -9.63 4.18 5.13
CA ASP A 259 -9.94 5.54 4.66
C ASP A 259 -9.64 6.60 5.72
N ALA A 260 -10.09 6.37 6.94
CA ALA A 260 -9.91 7.30 8.06
C ALA A 260 -8.43 7.54 8.39
N PHE A 261 -7.56 6.56 8.14
CA PHE A 261 -6.12 6.70 8.28
C PHE A 261 -5.50 7.52 7.14
N TYR A 262 -5.80 7.18 5.88
CA TYR A 262 -5.13 7.77 4.71
C TYR A 262 -5.66 9.16 4.34
N LYS A 263 -6.97 9.40 4.49
CA LYS A 263 -7.61 10.66 4.10
C LYS A 263 -6.93 11.92 4.69
N PRO A 264 -6.69 12.05 6.01
CA PRO A 264 -6.04 13.25 6.54
C PRO A 264 -4.60 13.44 6.05
N LEU A 265 -3.88 12.35 5.74
CA LEU A 265 -2.52 12.42 5.17
C LEU A 265 -2.55 12.94 3.73
N ILE A 266 -3.48 12.44 2.91
CA ILE A 266 -3.69 12.89 1.54
C ILE A 266 -4.17 14.35 1.50
N ASP A 267 -5.13 14.71 2.36
CA ASP A 267 -5.63 16.08 2.46
C ASP A 267 -4.50 17.05 2.87
N ARG A 268 -3.64 16.64 3.82
CA ARG A 268 -2.45 17.41 4.21
C ARG A 268 -1.48 17.56 3.04
N PHE A 269 -1.09 16.46 2.40
CA PHE A 269 -0.21 16.45 1.23
C PHE A 269 -0.69 17.45 0.16
N ASN A 270 -1.96 17.33 -0.26
CA ASN A 270 -2.54 18.20 -1.28
C ASN A 270 -2.58 19.68 -0.85
N SER A 271 -2.95 19.95 0.40
CA SER A 271 -3.04 21.34 0.91
C SER A 271 -1.68 22.02 1.00
N GLU A 272 -0.65 21.28 1.45
CA GLU A 272 0.73 21.77 1.58
C GLU A 272 1.35 21.97 0.18
N MET A 273 1.05 21.06 -0.76
CA MET A 273 1.44 21.23 -2.16
C MET A 273 0.84 22.47 -2.82
N ALA A 274 -0.45 22.72 -2.60
CA ALA A 274 -1.12 23.91 -3.11
C ALA A 274 -0.50 25.18 -2.50
N ALA A 275 -0.18 25.17 -1.20
CA ALA A 275 0.46 26.29 -0.52
C ALA A 275 1.90 26.55 -1.01
N ALA A 276 2.67 25.50 -1.33
CA ALA A 276 4.02 25.62 -1.86
C ALA A 276 4.09 26.19 -3.29
N THR A 277 3.00 26.05 -4.06
CA THR A 277 2.93 26.45 -5.48
C THR A 277 2.15 27.74 -5.75
N ALA A 278 1.64 28.40 -4.70
CA ALA A 278 0.95 29.70 -4.74
C ALA A 278 1.90 30.91 -4.84
#